data_AF-A0A6I9MU39-F1
#
_entry.id   AF-A0A6I9MU39-F1
#
_cell.length_a   1.000
_cell.length_b   1.000
_cell.length_c   1.000
_cell.angle_alpha   90.00
_cell.angle_beta   90.00
_cell.angle_gamma   90.00
#
_symmetry.space_group_name_H-M   'P 1'
#
loop_
_entity.id
_entity.type
_entity.pdbx_description
1 polymer ?
#
loop_
_entity_poly.entity_id
_entity_poly.type
_entity_poly.pdbx_seq_one_letter_code
_entity_poly.pdbx_strand_id
1 'polypeptide(L)'
;MSFPSVAILTAKIRNFQEHLQKHNKDKSNKRRMLMDIDRRKKLLKNLRLVNYDAFEKVCEQLGITYSFPPEYYRRVTHRWLAKKALCIKVFQEVQKQKAKQRLMMQSLAPADPKAAKTASV
;
A
#
# COMPACT_ATOMS: atom_id res chain seq x y z
N MET A 1 17.50 9.82 -20.52
CA MET A 1 17.39 8.70 -21.49
C MET A 1 16.65 7.46 -20.94
N SER A 2 15.65 7.61 -20.05
CA SER A 2 15.04 6.48 -19.32
C SER A 2 13.62 6.11 -19.78
N PHE A 3 12.91 7.02 -20.45
CA PHE A 3 11.51 6.83 -20.88
C PHE A 3 11.31 5.70 -21.92
N PRO A 4 12.09 5.61 -23.03
CA PRO A 4 11.85 4.62 -24.08
C PRO A 4 12.00 3.17 -23.59
N SER A 5 12.93 2.95 -22.66
CA SER A 5 13.19 1.62 -22.11
C SER A 5 12.01 1.07 -21.29
N VAL A 6 11.27 1.94 -20.59
CA VAL A 6 10.10 1.53 -19.79
C VAL A 6 8.94 1.10 -20.69
N ALA A 7 8.71 1.81 -21.79
CA ALA A 7 7.70 1.46 -22.78
C ALA A 7 8.00 0.09 -23.44
N ILE A 8 9.24 -0.13 -23.89
CA ILE A 8 9.68 -1.39 -24.50
C ILE A 8 9.52 -2.56 -23.52
N LEU A 9 9.94 -2.40 -22.26
CA LEU A 9 9.77 -3.43 -21.24
C LEU A 9 8.29 -3.72 -20.98
N THR A 10 7.43 -2.70 -20.98
CA THR A 10 5.99 -2.88 -20.76
C THR A 10 5.34 -3.64 -21.91
N ALA A 11 5.72 -3.34 -23.17
CA ALA A 11 5.26 -4.12 -24.32
C ALA A 11 5.70 -5.59 -24.25
N LYS A 12 6.96 -5.85 -23.86
CA LYS A 12 7.48 -7.22 -23.67
C LYS A 12 6.73 -7.97 -22.58
N ILE A 13 6.45 -7.33 -21.44
CA ILE A 13 5.70 -7.94 -20.33
C ILE A 13 4.28 -8.31 -20.79
N ARG A 14 3.59 -7.45 -21.56
CA ARG A 14 2.25 -7.76 -22.09
C ARG A 14 2.28 -8.98 -23.01
N ASN A 15 3.24 -9.06 -23.92
CA ASN A 15 3.43 -10.24 -24.77
C ASN A 15 3.71 -11.52 -23.95
N PHE A 16 4.59 -11.46 -22.94
CA PHE A 16 4.82 -12.60 -22.05
C PHE A 16 3.57 -13.01 -21.26
N GLN A 17 2.73 -12.06 -20.85
CA GLN A 17 1.48 -12.35 -20.16
C GLN A 17 0.54 -13.15 -21.07
N GLU A 18 0.35 -12.74 -22.33
CA GLU A 18 -0.46 -13.46 -23.31
C GLU A 18 0.08 -14.87 -23.59
N HIS A 19 1.40 -15.01 -23.74
CA HIS A 19 2.04 -16.32 -23.95
C HIS A 19 1.86 -17.24 -22.74
N LEU A 20 2.06 -16.74 -21.52
CA LEU A 20 1.96 -17.55 -20.31
C LEU A 20 0.51 -17.96 -20.00
N GLN A 21 -0.48 -17.13 -20.35
CA GLN A 21 -1.90 -17.51 -20.22
C GLN A 21 -2.22 -18.78 -21.01
N LYS A 22 -1.66 -18.91 -22.22
CA LYS A 22 -1.77 -20.13 -23.05
C LYS A 22 -0.85 -21.25 -22.57
N HIS A 23 0.38 -20.92 -22.16
CA HIS A 23 1.43 -21.89 -21.81
C HIS A 23 1.92 -21.72 -20.37
N ASN A 24 1.08 -22.12 -19.41
CA ASN A 24 1.36 -21.97 -17.97
C ASN A 24 2.60 -22.75 -17.47
N LYS A 25 3.02 -23.80 -18.19
CA LYS A 25 4.15 -24.66 -17.78
C LYS A 25 5.52 -24.13 -18.17
N ASP A 26 5.60 -23.08 -19.00
CA ASP A 26 6.85 -22.49 -19.45
C ASP A 26 7.52 -21.65 -18.35
N LYS A 27 8.43 -22.28 -17.59
CA LYS A 27 9.16 -21.64 -16.49
C LYS A 27 10.23 -20.67 -16.99
N SER A 28 10.77 -20.89 -18.18
CA SER A 28 11.85 -20.07 -18.75
C SER A 28 11.33 -18.68 -19.09
N ASN A 29 10.19 -18.60 -19.77
CA ASN A 29 9.57 -17.33 -20.11
C ASN A 29 8.98 -16.63 -18.87
N LYS A 30 8.43 -17.39 -17.91
CA LYS A 30 8.01 -16.82 -16.61
C LYS A 30 9.17 -16.15 -15.88
N ARG A 31 10.35 -16.78 -15.83
CA ARG A 31 11.56 -16.18 -15.25
C ARG A 31 11.97 -14.89 -15.96
N ARG A 32 12.01 -14.90 -17.31
CA ARG A 32 12.35 -13.72 -18.11
C ARG A 32 11.37 -12.56 -17.87
N MET A 33 10.08 -12.85 -17.81
CA MET A 33 9.04 -11.87 -17.48
C MET A 33 9.24 -11.24 -16.10
N LEU A 34 9.52 -12.06 -15.07
CA LEU A 34 9.80 -11.55 -13.71
C LEU A 34 11.03 -10.64 -13.69
N MET A 35 12.10 -11.01 -14.40
CA MET A 35 13.28 -10.16 -14.54
C MET A 35 12.98 -8.83 -15.21
N ASP A 36 12.12 -8.81 -16.24
CA ASP A 36 11.69 -7.58 -16.92
C ASP A 36 10.85 -6.68 -16.00
N ILE A 37 9.99 -7.27 -15.18
CA ILE A 37 9.22 -6.55 -14.16
C ILE A 37 10.17 -5.88 -13.16
N ASP A 38 11.19 -6.58 -12.67
CA ASP A 38 12.15 -6.02 -11.71
C ASP A 38 13.04 -4.94 -12.33
N ARG A 39 13.48 -5.13 -13.59
CA ARG A 39 14.17 -4.10 -14.36
C ARG A 39 13.31 -2.85 -14.50
N ARG A 40 12.03 -3.01 -14.86
CA ARG A 40 11.07 -1.90 -14.97
C ARG A 40 10.91 -1.17 -13.64
N LYS A 41 10.77 -1.89 -12.53
CA LYS A 41 10.68 -1.29 -11.18
C LYS A 41 11.92 -0.47 -10.83
N LYS A 42 13.11 -0.98 -11.15
CA LYS A 42 14.38 -0.25 -10.93
C LYS A 42 14.45 1.04 -11.74
N LEU A 43 14.02 1.00 -13.00
CA LEU A 43 13.96 2.19 -13.85
C LEU A 43 12.95 3.23 -13.33
N LEU A 44 11.77 2.78 -12.88
CA LEU A 44 10.77 3.67 -12.28
C LEU A 44 11.26 4.32 -10.98
N LYS A 45 11.98 3.56 -10.14
CA LYS A 45 12.63 4.11 -8.95
C LYS A 45 13.63 5.21 -9.31
N ASN A 46 14.47 4.98 -10.32
CA ASN A 46 15.44 5.97 -10.78
C ASN A 46 14.77 7.20 -11.39
N LEU A 47 13.73 7.00 -12.22
CA LEU A 47 12.95 8.08 -12.81
C LEU A 47 12.38 9.01 -11.74
N ARG A 48 11.77 8.42 -10.71
CA ARG A 48 11.19 9.19 -9.61
C ARG A 48 12.21 10.05 -8.85
N LEU A 49 13.48 9.61 -8.78
CA LEU A 49 14.54 10.39 -8.12
C LEU A 49 15.06 11.54 -8.99
N VAL A 50 15.04 11.39 -10.31
CA VAL A 50 15.63 12.35 -11.26
C VAL A 50 14.61 13.37 -11.74
N ASN A 51 13.41 12.92 -12.15
CA ASN A 51 12.37 13.79 -12.68
C ASN A 51 10.98 13.22 -12.33
N TYR A 52 10.26 13.92 -11.46
CA TYR A 52 8.95 13.50 -10.99
C TYR A 52 7.85 13.67 -12.05
N ASP A 53 7.84 14.80 -12.76
CA ASP A 53 6.83 15.09 -13.80
C ASP A 53 6.84 14.05 -14.92
N ALA A 54 8.04 13.62 -15.34
CA ALA A 54 8.19 12.57 -16.33
C ALA A 54 7.73 11.22 -15.78
N PHE A 55 7.92 10.95 -14.49
CA PHE A 55 7.47 9.72 -13.84
C PHE A 55 5.94 9.63 -13.79
N GLU A 56 5.26 10.72 -13.42
CA GLU A 56 3.79 10.80 -13.38
C GLU A 56 3.19 10.52 -14.76
N LYS A 57 3.67 11.22 -15.80
CA LYS A 57 3.24 11.01 -17.19
C LYS A 57 3.42 9.57 -17.66
N VAL A 58 4.55 8.94 -17.34
CA VAL A 58 4.80 7.52 -17.67
C VAL A 58 3.79 6.61 -16.98
N CYS A 59 3.53 6.83 -15.70
CA CYS A 59 2.61 6.03 -14.90
C CYS A 59 1.18 6.13 -15.44
N GLU A 60 0.74 7.33 -15.81
CA GLU A 60 -0.56 7.58 -16.44
C GLU A 60 -0.66 6.90 -17.82
N GLN A 61 0.29 7.17 -18.72
CA GLN A 61 0.25 6.66 -20.09
C GLN A 61 0.29 5.13 -20.18
N LEU A 62 1.04 4.48 -19.29
CA LEU A 62 1.18 3.02 -19.30
C LEU A 62 0.20 2.31 -18.35
N GLY A 63 -0.56 3.06 -17.54
CA GLY A 63 -1.46 2.53 -16.52
C GLY A 63 -0.74 1.74 -15.43
N ILE A 64 0.44 2.20 -14.99
CA ILE A 64 1.28 1.49 -14.01
C ILE A 64 1.15 2.13 -12.63
N THR A 65 0.68 1.34 -11.65
CA THR A 65 0.69 1.74 -10.24
C THR A 65 2.04 1.44 -9.59
N TYR A 66 2.71 2.48 -9.09
CA TYR A 66 3.97 2.33 -8.37
C TYR A 66 3.72 2.00 -6.90
N SER A 67 3.99 0.75 -6.52
CA SER A 67 4.00 0.33 -5.11
C SER A 67 5.41 0.34 -4.55
N PHE A 68 5.57 0.86 -3.33
CA PHE A 68 6.83 0.75 -2.60
C PHE A 68 7.13 -0.71 -2.23
N PRO A 69 8.40 -1.13 -2.28
CA PRO A 69 8.78 -2.44 -1.76
C PRO A 69 8.58 -2.47 -0.24
N PRO A 70 8.14 -3.60 0.33
CA PRO A 70 8.08 -3.76 1.78
C PRO A 70 9.48 -3.71 2.37
N GLU A 71 9.59 -3.22 3.60
CA GLU A 71 10.87 -3.14 4.32
C GLU A 71 11.48 -4.53 4.55
N TYR A 72 10.65 -5.55 4.80
CA TYR A 72 11.10 -6.91 5.06
C TYR A 72 10.30 -7.96 4.28
N TYR A 73 11.00 -8.87 3.61
CA TYR A 73 10.40 -10.04 2.95
C TYR A 73 10.31 -11.22 3.92
N ARG A 74 9.29 -11.22 4.80
CA ARG A 74 9.03 -12.32 5.73
C ARG A 74 8.10 -13.36 5.12
N ARG A 75 8.40 -14.65 5.33
CA ARG A 75 7.47 -15.73 4.97
C ARG A 75 6.30 -15.75 5.96
N VAL A 76 5.11 -15.64 5.43
CA VAL A 76 3.87 -15.63 6.20
C VAL A 76 3.46 -17.07 6.50
N THR A 77 3.60 -17.49 7.76
CA THR A 77 3.19 -18.84 8.22
C THR A 77 1.75 -18.82 8.75
N HIS A 78 1.05 -19.95 8.69
CA HIS A 78 -0.32 -20.07 9.21
C HIS A 78 -0.44 -19.66 10.69
N ARG A 79 0.51 -20.10 11.53
CA ARG A 79 0.57 -19.69 12.95
C ARG A 79 0.67 -18.18 13.11
N TRP A 80 1.53 -17.54 12.31
CA TRP A 80 1.69 -16.08 12.37
C TRP A 80 0.44 -15.35 11.90
N LEU A 81 -0.23 -15.85 10.84
CA LEU A 81 -1.51 -15.30 10.36
C LEU A 81 -2.59 -15.34 11.43
N ALA A 82 -2.81 -16.51 12.04
CA ALA A 82 -3.81 -16.67 13.09
C ALA A 82 -3.51 -15.76 14.29
N LYS A 83 -2.24 -15.72 14.74
CA LYS A 83 -1.82 -14.82 15.83
C LYS A 83 -2.05 -13.37 15.47
N LYS A 84 -1.65 -12.93 14.27
CA LYS A 84 -1.79 -11.54 13.84
C LYS A 84 -3.25 -11.13 13.73
N ALA A 85 -4.11 -11.98 13.17
CA ALA A 85 -5.54 -11.74 13.06
C ALA A 85 -6.20 -11.61 14.44
N LEU A 86 -5.86 -12.49 15.38
CA LEU A 86 -6.31 -12.40 16.76
C LEU A 86 -5.88 -11.07 17.40
N CYS A 87 -4.60 -10.71 17.30
CA CYS A 87 -4.09 -9.47 17.87
C CYS A 87 -4.82 -8.23 17.31
N ILE A 88 -5.13 -8.22 16.01
CA ILE A 88 -5.87 -7.10 15.39
C ILE A 88 -7.29 -7.01 15.95
N LYS A 89 -8.00 -8.15 16.08
CA LYS A 89 -9.35 -8.19 16.65
C LYS A 89 -9.37 -7.70 18.10
N VAL A 90 -8.47 -8.21 18.93
CA VAL A 90 -8.34 -7.81 20.35
C VAL A 90 -8.04 -6.32 20.45
N PHE A 91 -7.13 -5.81 19.62
CA PHE A 91 -6.82 -4.38 19.59
C PHE A 91 -8.05 -3.52 19.27
N GLN A 92 -8.84 -3.91 18.26
CA GLN A 92 -10.06 -3.19 17.89
C GLN A 92 -11.09 -3.18 19.04
N GLU A 93 -11.29 -4.29 19.74
CA GLU A 93 -12.22 -4.37 20.86
C GLU A 93 -11.78 -3.49 22.04
N VAL A 94 -10.49 -3.50 22.38
CA VAL A 94 -9.95 -2.62 23.43
C VAL A 94 -10.13 -1.14 23.06
N GLN A 95 -9.92 -0.77 21.79
CA GLN A 95 -10.16 0.60 21.34
C GLN A 95 -11.63 1.00 21.47
N LYS A 96 -12.57 0.11 21.13
CA LYS A 96 -14.01 0.35 21.30
C LYS A 96 -14.37 0.58 22.78
N GLN A 97 -13.84 -0.23 23.68
CA GLN A 97 -14.07 -0.08 25.12
C GLN A 97 -13.53 1.25 25.65
N LYS A 98 -12.29 1.60 25.29
CA LYS A 98 -11.69 2.89 25.66
C LYS A 98 -12.47 4.08 25.11
N ALA A 99 -12.96 4.00 23.87
CA ALA A 99 -13.79 5.04 23.27
C ALA A 99 -15.13 5.20 24.04
N LYS A 100 -15.80 4.10 24.37
CA LYS A 100 -17.02 4.13 25.21
C LYS A 100 -16.76 4.76 26.58
N GLN A 101 -15.68 4.38 27.25
CA GLN A 101 -15.30 4.94 28.55
C GLN A 101 -15.01 6.45 28.44
N ARG A 102 -14.32 6.91 27.38
CA ARG A 102 -14.08 8.34 27.14
C ARG A 102 -15.38 9.11 26.91
N LEU A 103 -16.32 8.57 26.13
CA LEU A 103 -17.64 9.19 25.91
C LEU A 103 -18.43 9.29 27.22
N MET A 104 -18.41 8.23 28.04
CA MET A 104 -19.03 8.22 29.36
C MET A 104 -18.41 9.27 30.29
N MET A 105 -17.08 9.37 30.32
CA MET A 105 -16.38 10.40 31.11
C MET A 105 -16.64 11.83 30.61
N GLN A 106 -16.81 12.02 29.30
CA GLN A 106 -17.20 13.32 28.72
C GLN A 106 -18.63 13.70 29.10
N SER A 107 -19.56 12.75 29.16
CA SER A 107 -20.93 13.00 29.61
C SER A 107 -21.03 13.29 31.12
N LEU A 108 -20.07 12.79 31.91
CA LEU A 108 -19.97 13.00 33.36
C LEU A 108 -19.12 14.21 33.74
N ALA A 109 -18.41 14.82 32.78
CA ALA A 109 -17.64 16.04 33.02
C ALA A 109 -18.63 17.20 33.29
N PRO A 110 -18.57 17.85 34.47
CA PRO A 110 -19.47 18.95 34.78
C PRO A 110 -19.26 20.11 33.80
N ALA A 111 -20.35 20.73 33.35
CA ALA A 111 -20.31 21.94 32.55
C ALA A 111 -19.52 23.02 33.30
N ASP A 112 -18.62 23.71 32.59
CA ASP A 112 -17.70 24.70 33.18
C ASP A 112 -18.43 25.65 34.14
N PRO A 113 -17.99 25.78 35.42
CA PRO A 113 -18.63 26.65 36.40
C PRO A 113 -18.51 28.15 36.07
N LYS A 114 -17.87 28.52 34.96
CA LYS A 114 -17.74 29.91 34.48
C LYS A 114 -18.97 30.42 33.72
N ALA A 115 -19.91 29.57 33.31
CA ALA A 115 -21.14 30.01 32.64
C ALA A 115 -22.29 30.36 33.61
N ALA A 116 -22.21 29.97 34.89
CA ALA A 116 -23.28 30.20 35.88
C ALA A 116 -23.19 31.57 36.59
N LYS A 117 -22.05 32.29 36.49
CA LYS A 117 -21.84 33.58 37.16
C LYS A 117 -22.30 34.81 36.36
N THR A 118 -22.73 34.64 35.12
CA THR A 118 -23.24 35.72 34.25
C THR A 118 -24.76 35.88 34.29
N ALA A 119 -25.47 35.06 35.07
CA ALA A 119 -26.95 35.09 35.17
C ALA A 119 -27.48 35.67 36.50
N SER A 120 -26.61 36.26 37.33
CA SER A 120 -26.97 36.83 38.65
C SER A 120 -26.59 38.32 38.78
N VAL A 121 -26.84 39.11 37.74
CA VAL A 121 -26.88 40.59 37.76
C VAL A 121 -28.22 41.00 37.19
#